data_AF-A0A9Q0HWG3-F1
#
_entry.id   AF-A0A9Q0HWG3-F1
#
_cell.length_a   1.000
_cell.length_b   1.000
_cell.length_c   1.000
_cell.angle_alpha   90.00
_cell.angle_beta   90.00
_cell.angle_gamma   90.00
#
_symmetry.space_group_name_H-M   'P 1'
#
loop_
_entity.id
_entity.type
_entity.pdbx_description
1 polymer ?
#
loop_
_entity_poly.entity_id
_entity_poly.type
_entity_poly.pdbx_seq_one_letter_code
_entity_poly.pdbx_strand_id
1 'polypeptide(L)'
;MTQHLFVAADRYALDGLKILCEDRLLRDISMDNAISTLALAEEFDLEELKDMCLSFISEPLNLVLLSVKVEYVQLIQRYPSLLEKIGDVVRWTVQNYAFKKEPIS
;
A
#
# COMPACT_ATOMS: atom_id res chain seq x y z
N MET A 1 13.50 6.28 -5.29
CA MET A 1 13.91 6.90 -6.57
C MET A 1 12.81 6.84 -7.62
N THR A 2 12.21 5.68 -7.88
CA THR A 2 11.08 5.51 -8.82
C THR A 2 9.89 6.44 -8.54
N GLN A 3 9.60 6.70 -7.27
CA GLN A 3 8.57 7.64 -6.82
C GLN A 3 8.78 9.07 -7.33
N HIS A 4 10.00 9.60 -7.24
CA HIS A 4 10.30 10.95 -7.75
C HIS A 4 10.21 11.00 -9.29
N LEU A 5 10.58 9.91 -9.96
CA LEU A 5 10.45 9.80 -11.40
C LEU A 5 8.97 9.75 -11.82
N PHE A 6 8.13 9.03 -11.08
CA PHE A 6 6.69 9.00 -11.29
C PHE A 6 6.08 10.41 -11.17
N VAL A 7 6.37 11.14 -10.09
CA VAL A 7 5.87 12.51 -9.89
C VAL A 7 6.34 13.45 -10.99
N ALA A 8 7.58 13.30 -11.47
CA ALA A 8 8.06 14.05 -12.63
C ALA A 8 7.32 13.66 -13.91
N ALA A 9 7.15 12.36 -14.17
CA ALA A 9 6.43 11.87 -15.35
C ALA A 9 4.99 12.38 -15.39
N ASP A 10 4.29 12.37 -14.26
CA ASP A 10 2.93 12.92 -14.13
C ASP A 10 2.92 14.43 -14.38
N ARG A 11 3.84 15.18 -13.75
CA ARG A 11 3.97 16.64 -13.94
C ARG A 11 4.26 17.05 -15.40
N TYR A 12 5.00 16.24 -16.14
CA TYR A 12 5.35 16.49 -17.55
C TYR A 12 4.42 15.78 -18.54
N ALA A 13 3.32 15.16 -18.07
CA ALA A 13 2.37 14.41 -18.91
C ALA A 13 3.03 13.35 -19.81
N LEU A 14 4.04 12.66 -19.26
CA LEU A 14 4.76 11.58 -19.93
C LEU A 14 4.07 10.24 -19.62
N ASP A 15 2.89 10.04 -20.17
CA ASP A 15 2.00 8.90 -19.84
C ASP A 15 2.68 7.54 -19.98
N GLY A 16 3.49 7.35 -21.03
CA GLY A 16 4.25 6.11 -21.22
C GLY A 16 5.28 5.85 -20.13
N LEU A 17 5.93 6.90 -19.61
CA LEU A 17 6.89 6.78 -18.51
C LEU A 17 6.19 6.59 -17.17
N LYS A 18 5.01 7.21 -17.00
CA LYS A 18 4.17 7.05 -15.82
C LYS A 18 3.77 5.59 -15.61
N ILE A 19 3.28 4.93 -16.67
CA ILE A 19 2.90 3.50 -16.63
C ILE A 19 4.11 2.61 -16.26
N LEU A 20 5.28 2.87 -16.83
CA LEU A 20 6.49 2.11 -16.50
C LEU A 20 6.94 2.31 -15.04
N CYS A 21 6.79 3.53 -14.52
CA CYS A 21 7.09 3.82 -13.13
C CYS A 21 6.10 3.13 -12.20
N GLU A 22 4.82 3.10 -12.55
CA GLU A 22 3.78 2.41 -11.80
C GLU A 22 4.02 0.89 -11.74
N ASP A 23 4.27 0.24 -12.87
CA ASP A 23 4.60 -1.19 -12.91
C ASP A 23 5.85 -1.51 -12.08
N ARG A 24 6.85 -0.62 -12.11
CA ARG A 24 8.04 -0.79 -11.26
C ARG A 24 7.73 -0.60 -9.78
N LEU A 25 6.91 0.40 -9.43
CA LEU A 25 6.49 0.62 -8.04
C LEU A 25 5.68 -0.56 -7.51
N LEU A 26 4.84 -1.17 -8.35
CA LEU A 26 4.10 -2.40 -8.05
C LEU A 26 5.04 -3.58 -7.74
N ARG A 27 6.10 -3.77 -8.51
CA ARG A 27 7.04 -4.90 -8.35
C ARG A 27 8.02 -4.73 -7.20
N ASP A 28 8.39 -3.50 -6.86
CA ASP A 28 9.40 -3.20 -5.83
C ASP A 28 8.78 -2.93 -4.44
N ILE A 29 7.48 -3.18 -4.21
CA ILE A 29 6.86 -2.93 -2.89
C ILE A 29 7.60 -3.71 -1.80
N SER A 30 8.05 -2.99 -0.78
CA SER A 30 8.83 -3.49 0.34
C SER A 30 8.53 -2.69 1.61
N MET A 31 8.93 -3.19 2.77
CA MET A 31 8.68 -2.54 4.06
C MET A 31 9.19 -1.10 4.17
N ASP A 32 10.22 -0.74 3.40
CA ASP A 32 10.82 0.59 3.44
C ASP A 32 10.12 1.58 2.51
N ASN A 33 9.50 1.09 1.43
CA ASN A 33 8.81 1.97 0.48
C ASN A 33 7.28 1.87 0.54
N ALA A 34 6.70 0.87 1.22
CA ALA A 34 5.26 0.63 1.27
C ALA A 34 4.47 1.85 1.73
N ILE A 35 4.96 2.57 2.75
CA ILE A 35 4.30 3.78 3.27
C ILE A 35 4.30 4.89 2.21
N SER A 36 5.46 5.16 1.62
CA SER A 36 5.61 6.22 0.61
C SER A 36 4.88 5.87 -0.69
N THR A 37 4.86 4.59 -1.08
CA THR A 37 4.14 4.11 -2.27
C THR A 37 2.63 4.15 -2.05
N LEU A 38 2.14 3.80 -0.86
CA LEU A 38 0.72 3.94 -0.50
C LEU A 38 0.29 5.41 -0.47
N ALA A 39 1.15 6.31 0.05
CA ALA A 39 0.91 7.75 0.02
C ALA A 39 0.72 8.27 -1.40
N LEU A 40 1.61 7.86 -2.31
CA LEU A 40 1.54 8.23 -3.72
C LEU A 40 0.32 7.62 -4.41
N ALA A 41 -0.01 6.38 -4.12
CA ALA A 41 -1.20 5.74 -4.68
C ALA A 41 -2.48 6.48 -4.26
N GLU A 42 -2.55 6.97 -3.01
CA GLU A 42 -3.66 7.80 -2.53
C GLU A 42 -3.69 9.19 -3.19
N GLU A 43 -2.53 9.82 -3.37
CA GLU A 43 -2.43 11.18 -3.92
C GLU A 43 -2.74 11.23 -5.42
N PHE A 44 -2.38 10.20 -6.18
CA PHE A 44 -2.54 10.12 -7.63
C PHE A 44 -3.70 9.20 -8.06
N ASP A 45 -4.50 8.72 -7.12
CA ASP A 45 -5.66 7.83 -7.32
C ASP A 45 -5.34 6.57 -8.14
N LEU A 46 -4.18 5.95 -7.85
CA LEU A 46 -3.72 4.72 -8.50
C LEU A 46 -4.31 3.51 -7.79
N GLU A 47 -5.53 3.12 -8.17
CA GLU A 47 -6.27 2.05 -7.50
C GLU A 47 -5.51 0.71 -7.45
N GLU A 48 -4.87 0.29 -8.55
CA GLU A 48 -4.14 -0.97 -8.62
C GLU A 48 -2.92 -1.00 -7.68
N LEU A 49 -2.16 0.09 -7.65
CA LEU A 49 -1.02 0.25 -6.75
C LEU A 49 -1.45 0.29 -5.28
N LYS A 50 -2.60 0.92 -5.00
CA LYS A 50 -3.20 1.00 -3.67
C LYS A 50 -3.63 -0.37 -3.18
N ASP A 51 -4.34 -1.14 -3.99
CA ASP A 51 -4.81 -2.48 -3.63
C ASP A 51 -3.63 -3.43 -3.36
N MET A 52 -2.58 -3.34 -4.16
CA MET A 52 -1.36 -4.14 -3.95
C MET A 52 -0.60 -3.72 -2.69
N CYS A 53 -0.49 -2.42 -2.39
CA CYS A 53 0.07 -1.96 -1.12
C CYS A 53 -0.77 -2.43 0.06
N LEU A 54 -2.10 -2.35 -0.02
CA LEU A 54 -3.00 -2.82 1.03
C LEU A 54 -2.91 -4.33 1.23
N SER A 55 -2.79 -5.09 0.15
CA SER A 55 -2.54 -6.55 0.19
C SER A 55 -1.23 -6.87 0.90
N PHE A 56 -0.15 -6.15 0.60
CA PHE A 56 1.13 -6.30 1.29
C PHE A 56 1.04 -5.96 2.79
N ILE A 57 0.31 -4.90 3.14
CA ILE A 57 0.07 -4.46 4.53
C ILE A 57 -0.88 -5.42 5.27
N SER A 58 -1.74 -6.13 4.54
CA SER A 58 -2.72 -7.07 5.12
C SER A 58 -2.06 -8.21 5.90
N GLU A 59 -0.79 -8.51 5.61
CA GLU A 59 -0.03 -9.47 6.39
C GLU A 59 0.20 -8.94 7.82
N PRO A 60 -0.19 -9.70 8.86
CA PRO A 60 -0.13 -9.22 10.25
C PRO A 60 1.24 -8.71 10.68
N LEU A 61 2.31 -9.33 10.19
CA LEU A 61 3.69 -8.93 10.49
C LEU A 61 4.02 -7.56 9.86
N ASN A 62 3.65 -7.36 8.60
CA ASN A 62 3.91 -6.12 7.88
C ASN A 62 3.11 -4.98 8.50
N LEU A 63 1.84 -5.20 8.86
CA LEU A 63 1.02 -4.22 9.56
C LEU A 63 1.67 -3.75 10.87
N VAL A 64 2.09 -4.70 11.71
CA VAL A 64 2.71 -4.38 13.01
C VAL A 64 4.01 -3.60 12.80
N LEU A 65 4.86 -4.07 11.89
CA LEU A 65 6.13 -3.41 11.60
C LEU A 65 5.94 -2.00 11.02
N LEU A 66 4.92 -1.77 10.18
CA LEU A 66 4.59 -0.46 9.65
C LEU A 66 3.97 0.46 10.71
N SER A 67 3.14 -0.06 11.61
CA SER A 67 2.52 0.73 12.68
C SER A 67 3.50 1.35 13.66
N VAL A 68 4.72 0.78 13.77
CA VAL A 68 5.80 1.29 14.61
C VAL A 68 6.54 2.45 13.91
N LYS A 69 6.46 2.55 12.57
CA LYS A 69 7.09 3.62 11.80
C LYS A 69 6.33 4.93 11.97
N VAL A 70 7.06 6.01 12.25
CA VAL A 70 6.47 7.35 12.44
C VAL A 70 5.77 7.83 11.17
N GLU A 71 6.32 7.47 10.02
CA GLU A 71 5.81 7.78 8.69
C GLU A 71 4.41 7.20 8.46
N TYR A 72 4.11 6.03 9.07
CA TYR A 72 2.78 5.44 9.00
C TYR A 72 1.76 6.27 9.77
N VAL A 73 2.11 6.73 10.97
CA VAL A 73 1.24 7.60 11.77
C VAL A 73 0.97 8.91 11.03
N GLN A 74 2.00 9.50 10.40
CA GLN A 74 1.85 10.71 9.59
C GLN A 74 0.96 10.47 8.36
N LEU A 75 1.08 9.30 7.71
CA LEU A 75 0.25 8.91 6.58
C LEU A 75 -1.23 8.86 6.99
N ILE A 76 -1.53 8.16 8.09
CA ILE A 76 -2.92 8.02 8.58
C ILE A 76 -3.49 9.37 9.04
N GLN A 77 -2.67 10.25 9.64
CA GLN A 77 -3.10 11.61 9.97
C GLN A 77 -3.44 12.43 8.73
N ARG A 78 -2.70 12.25 7.63
CA ARG A 78 -2.95 12.94 6.36
C ARG A 78 -4.17 12.36 5.63
N TYR A 79 -4.34 11.04 5.68
CA TYR A 79 -5.38 10.30 4.97
C TYR A 79 -6.11 9.35 5.92
N PRO A 80 -7.05 9.86 6.75
CA PRO A 80 -7.77 9.03 7.70
C PRO A 80 -8.64 7.95 7.03
N SER A 81 -9.05 8.16 5.77
CA SER A 81 -9.75 7.18 4.94
C SER A 81 -8.95 5.88 4.74
N LEU A 82 -7.61 5.95 4.73
CA LEU A 82 -6.76 4.77 4.63
C LEU A 82 -6.84 3.90 5.88
N LEU A 83 -7.09 4.48 7.06
CA LEU A 83 -7.22 3.71 8.30
C LEU A 83 -8.43 2.79 8.26
N GLU A 84 -9.56 3.29 7.74
CA GLU A 84 -10.77 2.48 7.57
C GLU A 84 -10.52 1.35 6.59
N LYS A 85 -9.89 1.63 5.43
CA LYS A 85 -9.54 0.61 4.44
C LYS A 85 -8.59 -0.45 4.99
N ILE A 86 -7.53 -0.06 5.69
CA ILE A 86 -6.60 -0.98 6.33
C ILE A 86 -7.33 -1.79 7.41
N GLY A 87 -8.19 -1.17 8.21
CA GLY A 87 -8.99 -1.85 9.23
C GLY A 87 -9.93 -2.90 8.64
N ASP A 88 -10.58 -2.61 7.51
CA ASP A 88 -11.45 -3.54 6.82
C ASP A 88 -10.67 -4.70 6.18
N VAL A 89 -9.52 -4.41 5.58
CA VAL A 89 -8.59 -5.43 5.06
C VAL A 89 -8.10 -6.35 6.18
N VAL A 90 -7.69 -5.80 7.32
CA VAL A 90 -7.24 -6.58 8.48
C VAL A 90 -8.38 -7.41 9.06
N ARG A 91 -9.60 -6.85 9.15
CA ARG A 91 -10.78 -7.59 9.59
C ARG A 91 -11.08 -8.76 8.66
N TRP A 92 -11.01 -8.53 7.34
CA TRP A 92 -11.15 -9.59 6.34
C TRP A 92 -10.06 -10.65 6.48
N THR A 93 -8.80 -10.26 6.63
CA THR A 93 -7.68 -11.19 6.80
C THR A 93 -7.82 -12.02 8.07
N VAL A 94 -8.17 -11.42 9.21
CA VAL A 94 -8.39 -12.14 10.48
C VAL A 94 -9.54 -13.13 10.35
N GLN A 95 -10.66 -12.74 9.72
CA GLN A 95 -11.78 -13.64 9.46
C GLN A 95 -11.39 -14.79 8.53
N ASN A 96 -10.64 -14.52 7.47
CA ASN A 96 -10.22 -15.52 6.50
C ASN A 96 -9.14 -16.49 7.06
N TYR A 97 -8.24 -16.01 7.91
CA TYR A 97 -7.29 -16.85 8.66
C TYR A 97 -7.98 -17.70 9.74
N ALA A 98 -9.02 -17.18 10.39
CA ALA A 98 -9.83 -17.95 11.34
C ALA A 98 -10.60 -19.08 10.64
N PHE A 99 -11.11 -18.85 9.43
CA PHE A 99 -11.79 -19.88 8.62
C PHE A 99 -10.85 -20.97 8.07
N LYS A 100 -9.54 -20.70 7.97
CA LYS A 100 -8.55 -21.72 7.54
C LYS A 100 -8.11 -22.67 8.66
N LYS A 101 -8.57 -22.46 9.90
CA LYS A 101 -8.29 -23.35 11.06
C LYS A 101 -9.56 -24.07 11.54
N GLU A 102 -10.15 -24.94 10.72
CA GLU A 102 -10.93 -26.13 11.16
C GLU A 102 -11.39 -26.96 9.94
N PRO A 103 -11.27 -28.30 9.95
CA PRO A 103 -10.08 -29.07 10.28
C PRO A 103 -9.67 -30.04 9.13
N ILE A 104 -8.38 -30.39 9.08
CA ILE A 104 -7.96 -31.69 8.54
C ILE A 104 -7.97 -32.66 9.73
N SER A 105 -9.15 -33.19 10.06
CA SER A 105 -9.39 -34.49 10.72
C SER A 105 -10.89 -34.66 10.98
#